data_AF-A0A661WGV6-F1
#
_entry.id   AF-A0A661WGV6-F1
#
_cell.length_a   1.000
_cell.length_b   1.000
_cell.length_c   1.000
_cell.angle_alpha   90.00
_cell.angle_beta   90.00
_cell.angle_gamma   90.00
#
_symmetry.space_group_name_H-M   'P 1'
#
loop_
_entity.id
_entity.type
_entity.pdbx_description
1 polymer ?
#
loop_
_entity_poly.entity_id
_entity_poly.type
_entity_poly.pdbx_seq_one_letter_code
_entity_poly.pdbx_strand_id
1 'polypeptide(L)'
;MRRSTRARRPNNKVQPKYFALKGGLNLVDAPITMPAGMVLAAVNYELLSRDGYRRVDGYERFDGQTSPSDASYWVLDFDTGTDQSSPYEVTPVGAIVHGGTSGATGKILSVIEDSGDWQTGDVVGQLVITDVVGSFQDDEALHFTNAGDEYNYEYSSEFA
;
A
#
# COMPACT_ATOMS: atom_id res chain seq x y z
N MET A 1 -25.16 -0.24 74.39
CA MET A 1 -23.90 -0.71 73.77
C MET A 1 -23.98 -0.50 72.25
N ARG A 2 -23.18 0.39 71.66
CA ARG A 2 -23.11 0.57 70.20
C ARG A 2 -21.87 -0.16 69.68
N ARG A 3 -22.04 -1.23 68.90
CA ARG A 3 -20.92 -1.89 68.20
C ARG A 3 -20.44 -0.95 67.08
N SER A 4 -19.16 -0.59 67.08
CA SER A 4 -18.59 0.21 65.99
C SER A 4 -18.38 -0.67 64.77
N THR A 5 -19.14 -0.43 63.71
CA THR A 5 -19.00 -1.12 62.41
C THR A 5 -17.98 -0.39 61.53
N ARG A 6 -16.74 -0.22 62.00
CA ARG A 6 -15.65 0.20 61.11
C ARG A 6 -14.97 -1.06 60.57
N ALA A 7 -15.30 -1.41 59.32
CA ALA A 7 -14.59 -2.45 58.59
C ALA A 7 -13.09 -2.14 58.65
N ARG A 8 -12.30 -3.09 59.17
CA ARG A 8 -10.83 -2.99 59.27
C ARG A 8 -10.28 -2.95 57.84
N ARG A 9 -10.06 -1.73 57.30
CA ARG A 9 -9.30 -1.55 56.07
C ARG A 9 -7.92 -2.20 56.29
N PRO A 10 -7.45 -3.09 55.43
CA PRO A 10 -6.10 -3.64 55.56
C PRO A 10 -5.09 -2.49 55.56
N ASN A 11 -4.28 -2.40 56.62
CA ASN A 11 -3.33 -1.31 56.86
C ASN A 11 -2.00 -1.51 56.09
N ASN A 12 -1.99 -2.37 55.07
CA ASN A 12 -0.81 -2.64 54.29
C ASN A 12 -0.76 -1.66 53.13
N LYS A 13 0.22 -0.75 53.17
CA LYS A 13 0.57 0.08 52.02
C LYS A 13 1.07 -0.86 50.91
N VAL A 14 0.25 -1.09 49.89
CA VAL A 14 0.69 -1.78 48.68
C VAL A 14 1.64 -0.83 47.95
N GLN A 15 2.92 -1.20 47.87
CA GLN A 15 3.92 -0.45 47.12
C GLN A 15 4.08 -1.12 45.75
N PRO A 16 3.63 -0.50 44.65
CA PRO A 16 3.86 -1.05 43.32
C PRO A 16 5.36 -1.02 43.02
N LYS A 17 5.93 -2.17 42.68
CA LYS A 17 7.27 -2.26 42.10
C LYS A 17 7.13 -2.28 40.59
N TYR A 18 7.80 -1.38 39.90
CA TYR A 18 7.88 -1.37 38.44
C TYR A 18 9.33 -1.41 38.00
N PHE A 19 9.56 -1.92 36.79
CA PHE A 19 10.85 -1.87 36.11
C PHE A 19 10.62 -1.17 34.79
N ALA A 20 11.20 0.02 34.63
CA ALA A 20 11.17 0.70 33.34
C ALA A 20 12.01 -0.10 32.34
N LEU A 21 11.48 -0.31 31.14
CA LEU A 21 12.27 -0.89 30.06
C LEU A 21 13.38 0.11 29.67
N LYS A 22 14.61 -0.37 29.56
CA LYS A 22 15.80 0.44 29.24
C LYS A 22 16.76 -0.35 28.36
N GLY A 23 17.50 0.36 27.52
CA GLY A 23 18.46 -0.25 26.61
C GLY A 23 17.83 -0.87 25.37
N GLY A 24 18.54 -1.78 24.70
CA GLY A 24 18.08 -2.43 23.48
C GLY A 24 17.53 -3.84 23.70
N LEU A 25 17.16 -4.47 22.58
CA LEU A 25 16.84 -5.90 22.54
C LEU A 25 18.08 -6.72 22.94
N ASN A 26 17.95 -7.52 24.00
CA ASN A 26 18.99 -8.38 24.52
C ASN A 26 18.76 -9.82 24.04
N LEU A 27 19.68 -10.31 23.19
CA LEU A 27 19.62 -11.66 22.60
C LEU A 27 20.73 -12.59 23.10
N VAL A 28 21.64 -12.10 23.94
CA VAL A 28 22.92 -12.78 24.23
C VAL A 28 23.04 -13.18 25.70
N ASP A 29 22.51 -12.38 26.62
CA ASP A 29 22.62 -12.69 28.05
C ASP A 29 21.75 -13.89 28.43
N ALA A 30 22.19 -14.68 29.42
CA ALA A 30 21.39 -15.77 29.94
C ALA A 30 20.21 -15.23 30.78
N PRO A 31 19.03 -15.88 30.80
CA PRO A 31 17.86 -15.40 31.54
C PRO A 31 18.09 -15.13 33.02
N ILE A 32 19.04 -15.83 33.65
CA ILE A 32 19.36 -15.69 35.08
C ILE A 32 20.28 -14.49 35.39
N THR A 33 21.05 -14.01 34.40
CA THR A 33 21.97 -12.87 34.56
C THR A 33 21.37 -11.55 34.06
N MET A 34 20.24 -11.60 33.36
CA MET A 34 19.57 -10.42 32.81
C MET A 34 19.07 -9.48 33.92
N PRO A 35 19.52 -8.21 33.94
CA PRO A 35 18.96 -7.22 34.87
C PRO A 35 17.51 -6.89 34.52
N ALA A 36 16.73 -6.55 35.54
CA ALA A 36 15.33 -6.19 35.35
C ALA A 36 15.19 -4.90 34.50
N GLY A 37 14.29 -4.93 33.51
CA GLY A 37 14.08 -3.82 32.57
C GLY A 37 14.77 -3.98 31.20
N MET A 38 15.47 -5.08 30.94
CA MET A 38 15.97 -5.42 29.60
C MET A 38 14.83 -5.84 28.66
N VAL A 39 14.95 -5.51 27.37
CA VAL A 39 14.00 -5.94 26.34
C VAL A 39 14.37 -7.34 25.84
N LEU A 40 13.43 -8.28 25.96
CA LEU A 40 13.61 -9.66 25.50
C LEU A 40 13.03 -9.91 24.10
N ALA A 41 12.05 -9.09 23.72
CA ALA A 41 11.41 -9.13 22.42
C ALA A 41 10.89 -7.73 22.10
N ALA A 42 11.05 -7.31 20.86
CA ALA A 42 10.49 -6.07 20.32
C ALA A 42 9.88 -6.39 18.96
N VAL A 43 8.68 -5.87 18.71
CA VAL A 43 7.99 -6.00 17.43
C VAL A 43 7.56 -4.62 17.00
N ASN A 44 8.11 -4.11 15.90
CA ASN A 44 7.82 -2.77 15.37
C ASN A 44 8.09 -1.65 16.38
N TYR A 45 9.05 -1.84 17.27
CA TYR A 45 9.56 -0.81 18.19
C TYR A 45 11.06 -0.67 18.02
N GLU A 46 11.53 0.57 18.16
CA GLU A 46 12.95 0.91 18.18
C GLU A 46 13.28 1.78 19.41
N LEU A 47 14.54 1.75 19.80
CA LEU A 47 15.07 2.55 20.90
C LEU A 47 15.26 4.00 20.42
N LEU A 48 14.80 4.96 21.22
CA LEU A 48 15.09 6.37 21.02
C LEU A 48 16.49 6.72 21.53
N SER A 49 17.18 7.61 20.82
CA SER A 49 18.53 8.07 21.20
C SER A 49 18.61 8.74 22.57
N ARG A 50 17.47 9.22 23.10
CA ARG A 50 17.35 9.92 24.40
C ARG A 50 16.46 9.16 25.38
N ASP A 51 16.58 7.84 25.39
CA ASP A 51 15.81 6.91 26.24
C ASP A 51 14.35 6.75 25.82
N GLY A 52 13.79 5.57 26.10
CA GLY A 52 12.44 5.17 25.68
C GLY A 52 12.37 4.52 24.30
N TYR A 53 11.16 4.14 23.90
CA TYR A 53 10.92 3.41 22.66
C TYR A 53 9.86 4.12 21.84
N ARG A 54 10.00 4.10 20.52
CA ARG A 54 8.94 4.49 19.60
C ARG A 54 8.58 3.34 18.68
N ARG A 55 7.41 3.43 18.04
CA ARG A 55 7.12 2.56 16.91
C ARG A 55 8.02 2.91 15.74
N VAL A 56 8.41 1.92 14.97
CA VAL A 56 9.07 2.16 13.67
C VAL A 56 8.10 2.90 12.75
N ASP A 57 8.62 3.77 11.89
CA ASP A 57 7.81 4.63 11.02
C ASP A 57 7.10 3.84 9.89
N GLY A 58 7.50 2.58 9.69
CA GLY A 58 7.01 1.67 8.66
C GLY A 58 8.18 0.99 7.96
N TYR A 59 7.88 0.03 7.08
CA TYR A 59 8.86 -0.54 6.17
C TYR A 59 8.37 -0.32 4.75
N GLU A 60 9.26 0.13 3.88
CA GLU A 60 9.04 0.16 2.44
C GLU A 60 9.88 -0.91 1.76
N ARG A 61 9.39 -1.45 0.64
CA ARG A 61 10.13 -2.41 -0.17
C ARG A 61 11.34 -1.70 -0.79
N PHE A 62 12.52 -2.32 -0.69
CA PHE A 62 13.75 -1.83 -1.31
C PHE A 62 14.32 -2.93 -2.22
N ASP A 63 14.10 -2.78 -3.53
CA ASP A 63 14.57 -3.70 -4.58
C ASP A 63 15.38 -3.02 -5.68
N GLY A 64 15.66 -1.71 -5.53
CA GLY A 64 16.38 -0.89 -6.51
C GLY A 64 15.48 -0.11 -7.48
N GLN A 65 14.17 -0.32 -7.45
CA GLN A 65 13.21 0.55 -8.14
C GLN A 65 12.92 1.81 -7.33
N THR A 66 12.27 2.79 -7.97
CA THR A 66 11.75 3.99 -7.29
C THR A 66 10.85 3.59 -6.12
N SER A 67 10.98 4.29 -5.00
CA SER A 67 10.16 4.08 -3.81
C SER A 67 8.68 4.13 -4.17
N PRO A 68 7.88 3.10 -3.83
CA PRO A 68 6.43 3.16 -4.01
C PRO A 68 5.76 4.36 -3.33
N SER A 69 6.33 4.86 -2.23
CA SER A 69 5.86 6.02 -1.48
C SER A 69 6.07 7.35 -2.19
N ASP A 70 6.95 7.39 -3.20
CA ASP A 70 7.14 8.54 -4.09
C ASP A 70 6.22 8.47 -5.33
N ALA A 71 5.50 7.36 -5.53
CA ALA A 71 4.60 7.20 -6.68
C ALA A 71 3.44 8.18 -6.62
N SER A 72 3.14 8.80 -7.76
CA SER A 72 1.99 9.68 -7.93
C SER A 72 0.90 8.97 -8.71
N TYR A 73 -0.29 8.91 -8.13
CA TYR A 73 -1.47 8.29 -8.74
C TYR A 73 -2.45 9.35 -9.20
N TRP A 74 -3.06 9.10 -10.35
CA TRP A 74 -4.07 9.95 -10.94
C TRP A 74 -5.32 9.13 -11.22
N VAL A 75 -6.47 9.78 -11.09
CA VAL A 75 -7.76 9.24 -11.54
C VAL A 75 -8.11 9.96 -12.83
N LEU A 76 -8.38 9.18 -13.87
CA LEU A 76 -8.83 9.66 -15.17
C LEU A 76 -10.22 9.08 -15.44
N ASP A 77 -11.23 9.94 -15.49
CA ASP A 77 -12.60 9.54 -15.78
C ASP A 77 -12.79 9.31 -17.29
N PHE A 78 -13.68 8.39 -17.64
CA PHE A 78 -14.10 8.17 -19.03
C PHE A 78 -15.62 7.94 -19.12
N ASP A 79 -16.24 8.52 -20.15
CA ASP A 79 -17.70 8.53 -20.33
C ASP A 79 -18.20 7.51 -21.36
N THR A 80 -17.30 6.94 -22.15
CA THR A 80 -17.60 5.85 -23.09
C THR A 80 -16.35 5.01 -23.30
N GLY A 81 -16.52 3.70 -23.43
CA GLY A 81 -15.43 2.78 -23.75
C GLY A 81 -15.93 1.63 -24.60
N THR A 82 -15.10 1.15 -25.53
CA THR A 82 -15.38 -0.03 -26.36
C THR A 82 -14.23 -0.99 -26.23
N ASP A 83 -14.51 -2.27 -25.98
CA ASP A 83 -13.47 -3.29 -26.04
C ASP A 83 -13.05 -3.51 -27.51
N GLN A 84 -11.82 -3.11 -27.88
CA GLN A 84 -11.28 -3.41 -29.21
C GLN A 84 -10.69 -4.83 -29.32
N SER A 85 -10.62 -5.59 -28.23
CA SER A 85 -10.03 -6.93 -28.18
C SER A 85 -11.06 -8.04 -27.95
N SER A 86 -11.63 -8.52 -29.06
CA SER A 86 -12.22 -9.86 -29.17
C SER A 86 -11.37 -10.96 -28.51
N PRO A 87 -11.91 -12.10 -28.02
CA PRO A 87 -13.12 -12.37 -27.24
C PRO A 87 -12.80 -12.68 -25.76
N TYR A 88 -11.66 -12.20 -25.26
CA TYR A 88 -11.22 -12.37 -23.88
C TYR A 88 -11.06 -10.98 -23.29
N GLU A 89 -11.70 -10.69 -22.17
CA GLU A 89 -11.65 -9.36 -21.55
C GLU A 89 -10.19 -8.98 -21.29
N VAL A 90 -9.62 -8.16 -22.17
CA VAL A 90 -8.33 -7.52 -21.91
C VAL A 90 -8.66 -6.32 -21.05
N THR A 91 -8.80 -6.56 -19.75
CA THR A 91 -8.77 -5.46 -18.79
C THR A 91 -7.48 -4.69 -19.04
N PRO A 92 -7.49 -3.38 -19.33
CA PRO A 92 -6.30 -2.64 -19.75
C PRO A 92 -5.31 -2.42 -18.60
N VAL A 93 -5.45 -3.15 -17.48
CA VAL A 93 -4.52 -3.12 -16.36
C VAL A 93 -3.13 -3.54 -16.83
N GLY A 94 -2.14 -2.68 -16.57
CA GLY A 94 -0.76 -2.85 -16.99
C GLY A 94 -0.43 -2.24 -18.36
N ALA A 95 -1.43 -1.89 -19.17
CA ALA A 95 -1.23 -1.17 -20.42
C ALA A 95 -0.88 0.31 -20.20
N ILE A 96 -0.34 0.94 -21.24
CA ILE A 96 -0.16 2.39 -21.31
C ILE A 96 -1.39 2.99 -21.99
N VAL A 97 -2.02 3.97 -21.32
CA VAL A 97 -3.01 4.84 -21.93
C VAL A 97 -2.32 6.01 -22.63
N HIS A 98 -2.83 6.38 -23.80
CA HIS A 98 -2.42 7.51 -24.61
C HIS A 98 -3.61 8.45 -24.85
N GLY A 99 -3.44 9.74 -24.58
CA GLY A 99 -4.37 10.77 -25.00
C GLY A 99 -4.24 11.01 -26.51
N GLY A 100 -5.31 10.81 -27.25
CA GLY A 100 -5.32 10.92 -28.71
C GLY A 100 -5.06 12.34 -29.21
N THR A 101 -5.39 13.36 -28.41
CA THR A 101 -5.15 14.77 -28.76
C THR A 101 -3.97 15.35 -27.99
N SER A 102 -3.88 15.07 -26.69
CA SER A 102 -2.83 15.62 -25.82
C SER A 102 -1.48 14.95 -26.01
N GLY A 103 -1.45 13.70 -26.48
CA GLY A 103 -0.26 12.86 -26.46
C GLY A 103 0.20 12.49 -25.05
N ALA A 104 -0.58 12.78 -24.01
CA ALA A 104 -0.27 12.41 -22.64
C ALA A 104 -0.28 10.89 -22.49
N THR A 105 0.56 10.38 -21.59
CA THR A 105 0.65 8.94 -21.33
C THR A 105 0.56 8.62 -19.86
N GLY A 106 0.08 7.44 -19.51
CA GLY A 106 0.12 6.91 -18.14
C GLY A 106 -0.03 5.40 -18.13
N LYS A 107 0.49 4.73 -17.10
CA LYS A 107 0.33 3.28 -16.91
C LYS A 107 -0.92 2.99 -16.10
N ILE A 108 -1.79 2.13 -16.61
CA ILE A 108 -3.04 1.74 -15.94
C ILE A 108 -2.75 0.73 -14.84
N LEU A 109 -3.23 1.01 -13.64
CA LEU A 109 -3.12 0.13 -12.48
C LEU A 109 -4.45 -0.53 -12.13
N SER A 110 -5.55 0.14 -12.41
CA SER A 110 -6.89 -0.36 -12.15
C SER A 110 -7.91 0.32 -13.06
N VAL A 111 -8.98 -0.41 -13.35
CA VAL A 111 -10.16 0.07 -14.04
C VAL A 111 -11.33 -0.12 -13.09
N ILE A 112 -12.07 0.95 -12.85
CA ILE A 112 -13.26 0.96 -12.02
C ILE A 112 -14.42 1.26 -12.95
N GLU A 113 -15.39 0.35 -13.02
CA GLU A 113 -16.58 0.48 -13.84
C GLU A 113 -17.73 0.97 -12.96
N ASP A 114 -18.29 2.12 -13.29
CA ASP A 114 -19.43 2.69 -12.55
C ASP A 114 -20.76 2.25 -13.16
N SER A 115 -20.85 2.18 -14.49
CA SER A 115 -22.04 1.73 -15.23
C SER A 115 -21.74 1.39 -16.69
N GLY A 116 -22.73 0.83 -17.40
CA GLY A 116 -22.61 0.45 -18.81
C GLY A 116 -21.89 -0.89 -19.01
N ASP A 117 -21.58 -1.22 -20.25
CA ASP A 117 -20.98 -2.50 -20.62
C ASP A 117 -20.00 -2.29 -21.81
N TRP A 118 -18.83 -2.93 -21.74
CA TRP A 118 -17.75 -2.79 -22.72
C TRP A 118 -18.12 -3.32 -24.11
N GLN A 119 -18.97 -4.33 -24.16
CA GLN A 119 -19.47 -4.97 -25.37
C GLN A 119 -20.52 -4.10 -26.07
N THR A 120 -21.31 -3.33 -25.31
CA THR A 120 -22.25 -2.34 -25.85
C THR A 120 -21.63 -0.99 -26.15
N GLY A 121 -20.42 -0.72 -25.64
CA GLY A 121 -19.67 0.49 -25.96
C GLY A 121 -20.06 1.71 -25.12
N ASP A 122 -20.81 1.50 -24.05
CA ASP A 122 -21.42 2.54 -23.22
C ASP A 122 -20.92 2.51 -21.76
N VAL A 123 -19.81 1.81 -21.51
CA VAL A 123 -19.19 1.79 -20.19
C VAL A 123 -18.72 3.20 -19.77
N VAL A 124 -18.98 3.52 -18.51
CA VAL A 124 -18.55 4.74 -17.83
C VAL A 124 -17.75 4.33 -16.59
N GLY A 125 -16.66 5.01 -16.32
CA GLY A 125 -15.86 4.69 -15.15
C GLY A 125 -14.58 5.49 -15.02
N GLN A 126 -13.64 4.92 -14.28
CA GLN A 126 -12.38 5.56 -13.92
C GLN A 126 -11.19 4.65 -14.19
N LEU A 127 -10.10 5.24 -14.67
CA LEU A 127 -8.79 4.64 -14.75
C LEU A 127 -7.93 5.19 -13.61
N VAL A 128 -7.36 4.29 -12.80
CA VAL A 128 -6.31 4.66 -11.86
C VAL A 128 -4.98 4.47 -12.56
N ILE A 129 -4.25 5.56 -12.79
CA ILE A 129 -3.00 5.57 -13.55
C ILE A 129 -1.81 6.07 -12.73
N THR A 130 -0.61 5.61 -13.09
CA THR A 130 0.69 6.07 -12.55
C THR A 130 1.61 6.47 -13.70
N ASP A 131 2.78 7.02 -13.38
CA ASP A 131 3.83 7.37 -14.33
C ASP A 131 3.32 8.31 -15.44
N VAL A 132 2.48 9.27 -15.04
CA VAL A 132 1.84 10.19 -15.98
C VAL A 132 2.85 11.17 -16.56
N VAL A 133 2.90 11.26 -17.89
CA VAL A 133 3.69 12.22 -18.65
C VAL A 133 2.75 13.05 -19.51
N GLY A 134 2.87 14.39 -19.41
CA GLY A 134 1.94 15.31 -20.07
C GLY A 134 0.68 15.56 -19.24
N SER A 135 -0.35 16.10 -19.88
CA SER A 135 -1.64 16.36 -19.26
C SER A 135 -2.75 15.97 -20.21
N PHE A 136 -3.61 15.05 -19.77
CA PHE A 136 -4.79 14.66 -20.51
C PHE A 136 -5.72 15.87 -20.70
N GLN A 137 -6.35 15.94 -21.86
CA GLN A 137 -7.37 16.93 -22.17
C GLN A 137 -8.75 16.36 -21.87
N ASP A 138 -9.65 17.24 -21.43
CA ASP A 138 -11.06 16.91 -21.26
C ASP A 138 -11.68 16.49 -22.60
N ASP A 139 -12.60 15.52 -22.56
CA ASP A 139 -13.28 14.96 -23.74
C ASP A 139 -12.35 14.41 -24.86
N GLU A 140 -11.12 13.98 -24.53
CA GLU A 140 -10.23 13.38 -25.53
C GLU A 140 -10.42 11.86 -25.70
N ALA A 141 -10.18 11.37 -26.91
CA ALA A 141 -10.15 9.92 -27.16
C ALA A 141 -8.94 9.28 -26.47
N LEU A 142 -9.16 8.18 -25.74
CA LEU A 142 -8.10 7.40 -25.09
C LEU A 142 -7.78 6.15 -25.91
N HIS A 143 -6.49 5.87 -26.08
CA HIS A 143 -5.99 4.68 -26.75
C HIS A 143 -5.12 3.87 -25.81
N PHE A 144 -5.16 2.55 -25.89
CA PHE A 144 -4.39 1.67 -25.01
C PHE A 144 -3.42 0.81 -25.81
N THR A 145 -2.25 0.53 -25.23
CA THR A 145 -1.41 -0.59 -25.68
C THR A 145 -2.07 -1.91 -25.28
N ASN A 146 -1.74 -3.04 -25.91
CA ASN A 146 -2.25 -4.32 -25.39
C ASN A 146 -1.67 -4.57 -23.98
N ALA A 147 -2.47 -5.15 -23.10
CA ALA A 147 -2.00 -5.54 -21.77
C ALA A 147 -0.98 -6.69 -21.91
N GLY A 148 0.25 -6.48 -21.46
CA GLY A 148 1.28 -7.52 -21.42
C GLY A 148 2.35 -7.49 -22.52
N ASP A 149 2.44 -6.42 -23.32
CA ASP A 149 3.42 -6.29 -24.41
C ASP A 149 4.86 -5.99 -23.93
N GLU A 150 5.37 -6.73 -22.93
CA GLU A 150 6.83 -6.80 -22.68
C GLU A 150 7.49 -7.88 -23.56
N TYR A 151 6.72 -8.78 -24.21
CA TYR A 151 7.22 -9.83 -25.11
C TYR A 151 6.29 -10.10 -26.32
N ASN A 152 6.05 -9.11 -27.18
CA ASN A 152 5.51 -9.37 -28.52
C ASN A 152 6.64 -9.84 -29.46
N TYR A 153 6.99 -11.12 -29.39
CA TYR A 153 7.60 -11.77 -30.56
C TYR A 153 6.48 -12.10 -31.53
N GLU A 154 6.36 -11.26 -32.56
CA GLU A 154 5.63 -11.58 -33.79
C GLU A 154 6.14 -12.92 -34.34
N TYR A 155 5.52 -14.03 -33.94
CA TYR A 155 5.62 -15.27 -34.71
C TYR A 155 4.66 -15.15 -35.90
N SER A 156 5.05 -14.37 -36.91
CA SER A 156 4.54 -14.60 -38.26
C SER A 156 5.28 -15.81 -38.82
N SER A 157 4.72 -17.00 -38.63
CA SER A 157 5.13 -18.17 -39.42
C SER A 157 4.35 -18.14 -40.73
N GLU A 158 4.79 -17.31 -41.67
CA GLU A 158 4.49 -17.53 -43.08
C GLU A 158 5.26 -18.79 -43.53
N PHE A 159 4.56 -19.93 -43.54
CA PHE A 159 4.94 -21.01 -44.44
C PHE A 159 4.28 -20.72 -45.79
N ALA A 160 5.13 -20.56 -46.81
CA ALA A 160 4.73 -20.48 -48.21
C ALA A 160 3.93 -21.71 -48.67
#